data_AF-N8WJZ4-F1
#
_entry.id   AF-N8WJZ4-F1
#
_cell.length_a   1.000
_cell.length_b   1.000
_cell.length_c   1.000
_cell.angle_alpha   90.00
_cell.angle_beta   90.00
_cell.angle_gamma   90.00
#
_symmetry.space_group_name_H-M   'P 1'
#
loop_
_entity.id
_entity.type
_entity.pdbx_description
1 polymer ?
#
loop_
_entity_poly.entity_id
_entity_poly.type
_entity_poly.pdbx_seq_one_letter_code
_entity_poly.pdbx_strand_id
1 'polypeptide(L)'
;MTQPSKEIIALMNLSSDSLGKNWFHENEKVMNLKIWGQYKNEHYEYSNGYKLKVDRKFILELLEKLDMDMIISVDIDRRYKYGSYQSKQDSKRLDEYLPSSKRIYLMKKNGDMYVY
;
A
#
# COMPACT_ATOMS: atom_id res chain seq x y z
N MET A 1 10.72 7.13 -8.05
CA MET A 1 10.64 5.90 -7.23
C MET A 1 10.07 6.25 -5.88
N THR A 2 9.15 5.44 -5.34
CA THR A 2 8.63 5.64 -3.99
C THR A 2 9.73 5.34 -2.97
N GLN A 3 10.12 6.32 -2.17
CA GLN A 3 11.15 6.21 -1.13
C GLN A 3 10.76 7.03 0.11
N PRO A 4 11.31 6.73 1.29
CA PRO A 4 11.13 7.56 2.48
C PRO A 4 11.66 8.99 2.25
N SER A 5 11.16 9.95 3.04
CA SER A 5 11.67 11.32 2.99
C SER A 5 13.10 11.38 3.53
N LYS A 6 13.88 12.39 3.10
CA LYS A 6 15.26 12.59 3.58
C LYS A 6 15.33 12.72 5.11
N GLU A 7 14.31 13.34 5.70
CA GLU A 7 14.17 13.49 7.15
C GLU A 7 14.00 12.15 7.85
N ILE A 8 13.12 11.27 7.35
CA ILE A 8 12.94 9.91 7.90
C ILE A 8 14.21 9.09 7.72
N ILE A 9 14.88 9.21 6.56
CA ILE A 9 16.16 8.53 6.31
C ILE A 9 17.20 8.94 7.34
N ALA A 10 17.32 10.25 7.60
CA ALA A 10 18.27 10.77 8.59
C ALA A 10 17.89 10.38 10.03
N LEU A 11 16.62 10.53 10.41
CA LEU A 11 16.10 10.26 11.75
C LEU A 11 16.24 8.78 12.14
N MET A 12 15.94 7.89 11.19
CA MET A 12 15.96 6.44 11.40
C MET A 12 17.28 5.81 10.94
N ASN A 13 18.25 6.60 10.48
CA ASN A 13 19.52 6.11 9.93
C ASN A 13 19.32 4.99 8.88
N LEU A 14 18.37 5.20 7.96
CA LEU A 14 18.02 4.18 6.96
C LEU A 14 19.11 4.06 5.91
N SER A 15 19.39 2.82 5.53
CA SER A 15 20.16 2.50 4.33
C SER A 15 19.29 1.79 3.31
N SER A 16 19.70 1.83 2.04
CA SER A 16 19.00 1.19 0.94
C SER A 16 19.92 0.25 0.19
N ASP A 17 19.33 -0.77 -0.46
CA ASP A 17 20.03 -1.51 -1.51
C ASP A 17 20.32 -0.64 -2.75
N SER A 18 21.12 -1.17 -3.67
CA SER A 18 21.50 -0.49 -4.92
C SER A 18 20.31 -0.16 -5.83
N LEU A 19 19.16 -0.80 -5.62
CA LEU A 19 17.96 -0.63 -6.43
C LEU A 19 16.91 0.29 -5.80
N GLY A 20 17.12 0.81 -4.59
CA GLY A 20 16.11 1.62 -3.90
C GLY A 20 14.87 0.85 -3.47
N LYS A 21 14.91 -0.49 -3.49
CA LYS A 21 13.73 -1.36 -3.29
C LYS A 21 13.67 -1.94 -1.90
N ASN A 22 14.81 -2.14 -1.25
CA ASN A 22 14.88 -2.65 0.11
C ASN A 22 15.54 -1.59 0.99
N TRP A 23 14.92 -1.29 2.12
CA TRP A 23 15.48 -0.39 3.13
C TRP A 23 15.74 -1.13 4.42
N PHE A 24 16.81 -0.71 5.09
CA PHE A 24 17.36 -1.36 6.26
C PHE A 24 17.53 -0.37 7.41
N HIS A 25 17.17 -0.82 8.60
CA HIS A 25 17.40 -0.16 9.89
C HIS A 25 18.18 -1.16 10.74
N GLU A 26 19.32 -0.75 11.31
CA GLU A 26 20.18 -1.64 12.13
C GLU A 26 20.52 -3.00 11.46
N ASN A 27 20.78 -2.97 10.15
CA ASN A 27 21.02 -4.15 9.29
C ASN A 27 19.82 -5.10 9.10
N GLU A 28 18.65 -4.79 9.67
CA GLU A 28 17.41 -5.52 9.43
C GLU A 28 16.59 -4.86 8.31
N LYS A 29 16.01 -5.68 7.43
CA LYS A 29 15.17 -5.16 6.34
C LYS A 29 13.80 -4.74 6.90
N VAL A 30 13.54 -3.44 6.90
CA VAL A 30 12.31 -2.85 7.45
C VAL A 30 11.30 -2.42 6.39
N MET A 31 11.73 -2.19 5.15
CA MET A 31 10.82 -1.78 4.07
C MET A 31 11.17 -2.45 2.75
N ASN A 32 10.15 -2.82 1.98
CA ASN A 32 10.31 -3.42 0.65
C ASN A 32 9.25 -2.90 -0.33
N LEU A 33 9.69 -2.37 -1.46
CA LEU A 33 8.84 -2.03 -2.60
C LEU A 33 8.89 -3.17 -3.63
N LYS A 34 7.76 -3.84 -3.83
CA LYS A 34 7.61 -4.94 -4.78
C LYS A 34 6.55 -4.62 -5.82
N ILE A 35 6.85 -4.93 -7.08
CA ILE A 35 5.84 -5.03 -8.13
C ILE A 35 5.24 -6.43 -8.02
N TRP A 36 3.92 -6.52 -7.97
CA TRP A 36 3.21 -7.79 -8.01
C TRP A 36 2.38 -7.85 -9.29
N GLY A 37 2.19 -9.07 -9.79
CA GLY A 37 1.24 -9.34 -10.85
C GLY A 37 1.16 -10.82 -11.15
N GLN A 38 0.06 -11.23 -11.78
CA GLN A 38 -0.13 -12.59 -12.27
C GLN A 38 -0.14 -12.54 -13.80
N TYR A 39 0.72 -13.35 -14.42
CA TYR A 39 0.74 -13.52 -15.87
C TYR A 39 -0.15 -14.73 -16.22
N LYS A 40 -1.12 -14.57 -17.12
CA LYS A 40 -1.82 -15.71 -17.72
C LYS A 40 -2.20 -15.47 -19.19
N ASN A 41 -2.13 -16.55 -19.96
CA ASN A 41 -2.23 -16.64 -21.42
C ASN A 41 -3.60 -16.24 -22.02
N GLU A 42 -3.53 -15.95 -23.33
CA GLU A 42 -4.47 -15.83 -24.47
C GLU A 42 -5.96 -15.50 -24.26
N HIS A 43 -6.56 -15.75 -23.09
CA HIS A 43 -7.98 -15.51 -22.84
C HIS A 43 -8.29 -14.65 -21.60
N TYR A 44 -7.37 -14.35 -20.69
CA TYR A 44 -7.66 -13.52 -19.51
C TYR A 44 -6.47 -12.70 -18.96
N GLU A 45 -6.80 -11.52 -18.42
CA GLU A 45 -5.97 -10.30 -18.24
C GLU A 45 -4.92 -10.26 -17.11
N TYR A 46 -3.92 -9.42 -17.38
CA TYR A 46 -2.96 -8.80 -16.47
C TYR A 46 -3.61 -8.16 -15.22
N SER A 47 -3.35 -8.69 -14.04
CA SER A 47 -3.44 -7.92 -12.79
C SER A 47 -2.03 -7.57 -12.36
N ASN A 48 -1.71 -6.29 -12.21
CA ASN A 48 -0.42 -5.81 -11.73
C ASN A 48 -0.58 -4.65 -10.74
N GLY A 49 0.45 -4.39 -9.96
CA GLY A 49 0.46 -3.25 -9.05
C GLY A 49 1.75 -3.12 -8.25
N TYR A 50 1.82 -2.04 -7.48
CA TYR A 50 2.90 -1.79 -6.53
C TYR A 50 2.44 -2.20 -5.13
N LYS A 51 3.35 -2.81 -4.36
CA LYS A 51 3.15 -3.19 -2.97
C LYS A 51 4.32 -2.68 -2.15
N LEU A 52 4.03 -1.77 -1.22
CA LEU A 52 4.96 -1.39 -0.17
C LEU A 52 4.70 -2.28 1.04
N LYS A 53 5.71 -3.01 1.49
CA LYS A 53 5.70 -3.72 2.79
C LYS A 53 6.59 -2.93 3.74
N VAL A 54 6.10 -2.70 4.96
CA VAL A 54 6.87 -2.09 6.04
C VAL A 54 6.71 -2.98 7.28
N ASP A 55 7.79 -3.16 8.03
CA ASP A 55 7.75 -3.85 9.32
C ASP A 55 6.96 -3.02 10.35
N ARG A 56 6.14 -3.70 11.16
CA ARG A 56 5.30 -3.02 12.17
C ARG A 56 6.14 -2.41 13.28
N LYS A 57 7.18 -3.09 13.76
CA LYS A 57 8.01 -2.56 14.86
C LYS A 57 8.71 -1.29 14.41
N PHE A 58 9.23 -1.28 13.17
CA PHE A 58 9.81 -0.09 12.56
C PHE A 58 8.84 1.10 12.53
N ILE A 59 7.58 0.88 12.14
CA ILE A 59 6.57 1.96 12.15
C ILE A 59 6.36 2.49 13.58
N LEU A 60 6.26 1.62 14.59
CA LEU A 60 6.06 2.06 15.98
C LEU A 60 7.26 2.86 16.49
N GLU A 61 8.48 2.39 16.24
CA GLU A 61 9.70 3.12 16.62
C GLU A 61 9.77 4.50 15.95
N LEU A 62 9.41 4.58 14.66
CA LEU A 62 9.33 5.85 13.94
C LEU A 62 8.31 6.80 14.58
N LEU A 63 7.11 6.30 14.91
CA LEU A 63 6.05 7.10 15.55
C LEU A 63 6.44 7.56 16.96
N GLU A 64 7.12 6.71 17.73
CA GLU A 64 7.68 7.08 19.03
C GLU A 64 8.72 8.20 18.91
N LYS A 65 9.67 8.10 17.98
CA LYS A 65 10.70 9.14 17.77
C LYS A 65 10.11 10.46 17.28
N LEU A 66 9.03 10.41 16.49
CA LEU A 66 8.35 11.60 16.02
C LEU A 66 7.40 12.21 17.05
N ASP A 67 7.09 11.49 18.14
CA ASP A 67 6.03 11.83 19.09
C ASP A 67 4.66 12.03 18.41
N MET A 68 4.31 11.14 17.47
CA MET A 68 3.13 11.27 16.61
C MET A 68 2.32 9.98 16.47
N ASP A 69 1.03 10.13 16.21
CA ASP A 69 0.16 9.02 15.78
C ASP A 69 0.02 9.01 14.24
N MET A 70 -0.34 7.85 13.67
CA MET A 70 -0.52 7.69 12.22
C MET A 70 -1.99 7.56 11.84
N ILE A 71 -2.46 8.43 10.93
CA ILE A 71 -3.75 8.29 10.26
C ILE A 71 -3.55 7.51 8.96
N ILE A 72 -4.34 6.48 8.74
CA ILE A 72 -4.28 5.60 7.56
C ILE A 72 -5.61 5.70 6.82
N SER A 73 -5.60 6.29 5.62
CA SER A 73 -6.73 6.27 4.69
C SER A 73 -6.59 5.08 3.76
N VAL A 74 -7.60 4.22 3.73
CA VAL A 74 -7.68 3.08 2.81
C VAL A 74 -8.80 3.33 1.82
N ASP A 75 -8.42 3.65 0.59
CA ASP A 75 -9.32 3.86 -0.54
C ASP A 75 -9.34 2.61 -1.42
N ILE A 76 -10.50 1.96 -1.52
CA ILE A 76 -10.70 0.78 -2.36
C ILE A 76 -11.56 1.18 -3.55
N ASP A 77 -10.93 1.31 -4.72
CA ASP A 77 -11.60 1.44 -6.01
C ASP A 77 -11.92 0.04 -6.55
N ARG A 78 -13.21 -0.27 -6.71
CA ARG A 78 -13.68 -1.54 -7.27
C ARG A 78 -14.22 -1.27 -8.66
N ARG A 79 -13.77 -2.06 -9.63
CA ARG A 79 -14.23 -1.96 -11.01
C ARG A 79 -14.88 -3.26 -11.42
N TYR A 80 -16.07 -3.18 -12.02
CA TYR A 80 -16.69 -4.37 -12.57
C TYR A 80 -15.88 -4.84 -13.79
N LYS A 81 -15.67 -6.14 -13.90
CA LYS A 81 -14.99 -6.73 -15.04
C LYS A 81 -16.01 -7.12 -16.10
N TYR A 82 -15.85 -6.59 -17.30
CA TYR A 82 -16.67 -6.92 -18.45
C TYR A 82 -16.20 -8.21 -19.12
N GLY A 83 -17.13 -9.12 -19.40
CA GLY A 83 -16.86 -10.25 -20.30
C GLY A 83 -16.67 -9.77 -21.73
N SER A 84 -15.95 -10.54 -22.55
CA SER A 84 -15.63 -10.22 -23.96
C SER A 84 -16.85 -9.97 -24.86
N TYR A 85 -18.05 -10.37 -24.45
CA TYR A 85 -19.30 -10.17 -25.16
C TYR A 85 -20.29 -9.20 -24.46
N GLN A 86 -19.89 -8.55 -23.37
CA GLN A 86 -20.74 -7.59 -22.67
C GLN A 86 -20.49 -6.16 -23.19
N SER A 87 -21.54 -5.51 -23.68
CA SER A 87 -21.47 -4.11 -24.12
C SER A 87 -21.39 -3.18 -22.91
N LYS A 88 -20.60 -2.09 -23.00
CA LYS A 88 -20.55 -1.02 -21.97
C LYS A 88 -21.91 -0.34 -21.72
N GLN A 89 -22.90 -0.54 -22.59
CA GLN A 89 -24.23 0.08 -22.47
C GLN A 89 -25.16 -0.72 -21.56
N ASP A 90 -25.01 -2.05 -21.47
CA ASP A 90 -25.81 -2.91 -20.58
C ASP A 90 -25.39 -2.81 -19.10
N SER A 91 -24.26 -2.13 -18.82
CA SER A 91 -23.55 -2.26 -17.56
C SER A 91 -23.43 -1.01 -16.70
N LYS A 92 -23.99 0.13 -17.10
CA LYS A 92 -24.03 1.34 -16.24
C LYS A 92 -24.57 1.04 -14.84
N ARG A 93 -25.49 0.08 -14.72
CA ARG A 93 -26.03 -0.40 -13.43
C ARG A 93 -25.05 -1.25 -12.62
N LEU A 94 -24.09 -1.95 -13.23
CA LEU A 94 -23.20 -2.92 -12.54
C LEU A 94 -22.05 -2.25 -11.79
N ASP A 95 -21.51 -1.16 -12.33
CA ASP A 95 -20.51 -0.34 -11.61
C ASP A 95 -21.16 0.37 -10.39
N GLU A 96 -22.47 0.67 -10.43
CA GLU A 96 -23.22 1.19 -9.28
C GLU A 96 -23.37 0.17 -8.12
N TYR A 97 -23.28 -1.15 -8.40
CA TYR A 97 -23.40 -2.21 -7.38
C TYR A 97 -22.11 -2.50 -6.61
N LEU A 98 -20.95 -2.00 -7.07
CA LEU A 98 -19.67 -2.16 -6.40
C LEU A 98 -19.22 -0.82 -5.83
N PRO A 99 -19.78 -0.37 -4.69
CA PRO A 99 -19.38 0.90 -4.14
C PRO A 99 -17.89 0.87 -3.80
N SER A 100 -17.19 1.91 -4.24
CA SER A 100 -15.88 2.23 -3.69
C SER A 100 -16.05 2.45 -2.18
N SER A 101 -15.06 2.00 -1.42
CA SER A 101 -15.11 2.14 0.03
C SER A 101 -13.87 2.87 0.50
N LYS A 102 -14.09 3.89 1.34
CA LYS A 102 -13.05 4.56 2.08
C LYS A 102 -13.14 4.17 3.55
N ARG A 103 -12.02 3.84 4.16
CA ARG A 103 -11.91 3.56 5.60
C ARG A 103 -10.77 4.35 6.20
N ILE A 104 -10.97 4.89 7.39
CA ILE A 104 -9.93 5.61 8.12
C ILE A 104 -9.56 4.79 9.34
N TYR A 105 -8.25 4.62 9.55
CA TYR A 105 -7.71 4.00 10.75
C TYR A 105 -6.79 4.98 11.46
N LEU A 106 -6.76 4.92 12.78
CA LEU A 106 -5.77 5.60 13.60
C LEU A 106 -4.90 4.56 14.27
N MET A 107 -3.60 4.59 13.99
CA MET A 107 -2.59 3.82 14.71
C MET A 107 -1.89 4.75 15.69
N LYS A 108 -2.05 4.48 16.98
CA LYS A 108 -1.34 5.19 18.03
C LYS A 108 0.12 4.77 18.08
N LYS A 109 1.02 5.65 18.52
CA LYS A 109 2.44 5.31 18.70
C LYS A 109 2.69 4.13 19.66
N ASN A 110 1.78 3.88 20.61
CA ASN A 110 1.81 2.71 21.50
C ASN A 110 1.37 1.40 20.80
N GLY A 111 0.93 1.46 19.54
CA GLY A 111 0.51 0.33 18.73
C GLY A 111 -0.98 0.01 18.74
N ASP A 112 -1.80 0.75 19.50
CA ASP A 112 -3.26 0.62 19.46
C ASP A 112 -3.82 1.05 18.10
N MET A 113 -4.89 0.38 17.65
CA MET A 113 -5.53 0.65 16.36
C MET A 113 -7.03 0.90 16.53
N TYR A 114 -7.50 2.01 15.97
CA TYR A 114 -8.90 2.42 15.98
C TYR A 114 -9.42 2.55 14.55
N VAL A 115 -10.71 2.30 14.35
CA VAL A 115 -11.41 2.41 13.06
C VAL A 115 -12.43 3.53 13.15
N TYR A 116 -12.49 4.39 12.13
CA TYR A 116 -13.45 5.47 11.98
C TYR A 116 -14.19 5.36 10.65
#